data_AF-A0A5N3S7F7-F1
#
_entry.id   AF-A0A5N3S7F7-F1
#
_cell.length_a   1.000
_cell.length_b   1.000
_cell.length_c   1.000
_cell.angle_alpha   90.00
_cell.angle_beta   90.00
_cell.angle_gamma   90.00
#
_symmetry.space_group_name_H-M   'P 1'
#
loop_
_entity.id
_entity.type
_entity.pdbx_description
1 polymer ?
#
loop_
_entity_poly.entity_id
_entity_poly.type
_entity_poly.pdbx_seq_one_letter_code
_entity_poly.pdbx_strand_id
1 'polypeptide(L)'
;MDYLWPFLAGIGMLGAVSEIRAKVAGDWVETEQTRAVVILESIQQFSLDRLRGDVCSGQPSANDQTEYHQACMWYLTTAKTFKDVDFSLLPSASTLTVPAPDIELLESDSVWVNGMLNQYEKQKNQYIKTRDAQLKQPIESLFWYVSPYLVCFAIALRLTKVTAELKLDKSSQ
;
A
#
# COMPACT_ATOMS: atom_id res chain seq x y z
N MET A 1 14.94 -30.18 31.03
CA MET A 1 13.74 -30.50 30.20
C MET A 1 12.63 -29.47 30.36
N ASP A 2 12.34 -28.98 31.59
CA ASP A 2 11.24 -28.01 31.84
C ASP A 2 11.30 -26.66 31.13
N TYR A 3 12.50 -26.20 30.75
CA TYR A 3 12.67 -24.90 30.08
C TYR A 3 12.78 -25.00 28.55
N LEU A 4 12.86 -26.21 27.99
CA LEU A 4 13.07 -26.39 26.54
C LEU A 4 11.76 -26.28 25.75
N TRP A 5 10.67 -26.84 26.29
CA TRP A 5 9.35 -26.80 25.64
C TRP A 5 8.76 -25.38 25.50
N PRO A 6 8.90 -24.43 26.46
CA PRO A 6 8.41 -23.07 26.24
C PRO A 6 9.26 -22.30 25.21
N PHE A 7 10.55 -22.60 25.10
CA PHE A 7 11.42 -21.97 24.09
C PHE A 7 11.05 -22.42 22.67
N LEU A 8 10.83 -23.72 22.49
CA LEU A 8 10.37 -24.31 21.22
C LEU A 8 8.98 -23.80 20.84
N ALA A 9 8.06 -23.71 21.80
CA ALA A 9 6.73 -23.15 21.58
C ALA A 9 6.79 -21.65 21.21
N GLY A 10 7.67 -20.88 21.85
CA GLY A 10 7.88 -19.46 21.53
C GLY A 10 8.38 -19.24 20.10
N ILE A 11 9.36 -20.02 19.67
CA ILE A 11 9.85 -19.99 18.28
C ILE A 11 8.76 -20.39 17.29
N GLY A 12 7.99 -21.44 17.62
CA GLY A 12 6.85 -21.88 16.81
C GLY A 12 5.81 -20.78 16.61
N MET A 13 5.42 -20.09 17.70
CA MET A 13 4.48 -18.97 17.65
C MET A 13 5.01 -17.78 16.83
N LEU A 14 6.31 -17.45 16.92
CA LEU A 14 6.91 -16.39 16.11
C LEU A 14 6.81 -16.69 14.60
N GLY A 15 6.99 -17.95 14.20
CA GLY A 15 6.79 -18.39 12.81
C GLY A 15 5.34 -18.20 12.33
N ALA A 16 4.36 -18.50 13.18
CA ALA A 16 2.95 -18.32 12.86
C ALA A 16 2.54 -16.84 12.76
N VAL A 17 3.10 -15.97 13.61
CA VAL A 17 2.89 -14.51 13.54
C VAL A 17 3.46 -13.93 12.24
N SER A 18 4.61 -14.43 11.78
CA SER A 18 5.20 -14.03 10.48
C SER A 18 4.27 -14.39 9.31
N GLU A 19 3.58 -15.54 9.36
CA GLU A 19 2.60 -15.95 8.34
C GLU A 19 1.38 -15.03 8.29
N ILE A 20 0.81 -14.70 9.45
CA ILE A 20 -0.32 -13.76 9.52
C ILE A 20 0.10 -12.39 8.99
N ARG A 21 1.28 -11.89 9.37
CA ARG A 21 1.79 -10.61 8.88
C ARG A 21 1.98 -10.60 7.37
N ALA A 22 2.55 -11.66 6.79
CA ALA A 22 2.76 -11.77 5.35
C ALA A 22 1.43 -11.84 4.59
N LYS A 23 0.45 -12.60 5.09
CA LYS A 23 -0.88 -12.68 4.48
C LYS A 23 -1.63 -11.36 4.55
N VAL A 24 -1.62 -10.72 5.72
CA VAL A 24 -2.23 -9.39 5.92
C VAL A 24 -1.56 -8.36 5.01
N ALA A 25 -0.23 -8.33 4.95
CA ALA A 25 0.49 -7.48 4.01
C ALA A 25 0.13 -7.78 2.55
N GLY A 26 -0.14 -9.04 2.20
CA GLY A 26 -0.79 -9.50 0.96
C GLY A 26 -1.99 -8.65 0.56
N ASP A 27 -3.02 -8.70 1.41
CA ASP A 27 -4.31 -8.05 1.18
C ASP A 27 -4.19 -6.50 1.19
N TRP A 28 -3.26 -5.95 1.97
CA TRP A 28 -3.02 -4.50 2.00
C TRP A 28 -2.35 -3.97 0.74
N VAL A 29 -1.43 -4.72 0.11
CA VAL A 29 -0.70 -4.25 -1.08
C VAL A 29 -1.63 -4.00 -2.25
N GLU A 30 -2.60 -4.89 -2.50
CA GLU A 30 -3.59 -4.69 -3.56
C GLU A 30 -4.47 -3.46 -3.26
N THR A 31 -4.93 -3.33 -2.01
CA THR A 31 -5.74 -2.18 -1.57
C THR A 31 -4.99 -0.85 -1.68
N GLU A 32 -3.70 -0.82 -1.32
CA GLU A 32 -2.84 0.35 -1.43
C GLU A 32 -2.56 0.71 -2.88
N GLN A 33 -2.35 -0.28 -3.76
CA GLN A 33 -2.21 -0.07 -5.19
C GLN A 33 -3.49 0.52 -5.78
N THR A 34 -4.66 -0.04 -5.48
CA THR A 34 -5.94 0.51 -5.96
C THR A 34 -6.14 1.95 -5.48
N ARG A 35 -5.83 2.25 -4.22
CA ARG A 35 -5.94 3.61 -3.67
C ARG A 35 -5.04 4.60 -4.42
N ALA A 36 -3.82 4.20 -4.78
CA ALA A 36 -2.91 5.05 -5.55
C ALA A 36 -3.40 5.25 -6.99
N VAL A 37 -3.91 4.19 -7.64
CA VAL A 37 -4.50 4.26 -8.99
C VAL A 37 -5.70 5.20 -9.03
N VAL A 38 -6.64 5.07 -8.08
CA VAL A 38 -7.85 5.90 -8.01
C VAL A 38 -7.51 7.38 -7.85
N ILE A 39 -6.41 7.72 -7.16
CA ILE A 39 -5.95 9.11 -7.09
C ILE A 39 -5.56 9.63 -8.48
N LEU A 40 -4.79 8.86 -9.26
CA LEU A 40 -4.39 9.26 -10.61
C LEU A 40 -5.60 9.37 -11.55
N GLU A 41 -6.53 8.42 -11.47
CA GLU A 41 -7.80 8.45 -12.22
C GLU A 41 -8.62 9.69 -11.86
N SER A 42 -8.67 10.07 -10.58
CA SER A 42 -9.42 11.26 -10.14
C SER A 42 -8.84 12.55 -10.71
N ILE A 43 -7.52 12.67 -10.82
CA ILE A 43 -6.87 13.84 -11.44
C ILE A 43 -7.19 13.89 -12.94
N GLN A 44 -7.12 12.73 -13.62
CA GLN A 44 -7.46 12.64 -15.03
C GLN A 44 -8.93 13.01 -15.27
N GLN A 45 -9.86 12.44 -14.51
CA GLN A 45 -11.29 12.76 -14.61
C GLN A 45 -11.55 14.24 -14.33
N PHE A 46 -10.97 14.79 -13.27
CA PHE A 46 -11.05 16.21 -12.96
C PHE A 46 -10.62 17.10 -14.13
N SER A 47 -9.48 16.79 -14.75
CA SER A 47 -9.00 17.55 -15.91
C SER A 47 -9.94 17.46 -17.13
N LEU A 48 -10.54 16.30 -17.36
CA LEU A 48 -11.52 16.09 -18.44
C LEU A 48 -12.84 16.80 -18.16
N ASP A 49 -13.29 16.82 -16.91
CA ASP A 49 -14.52 17.50 -16.50
C ASP A 49 -14.37 19.01 -16.59
N ARG A 50 -13.22 19.56 -16.19
CA ARG A 50 -12.90 20.98 -16.39
C ARG A 50 -12.83 21.37 -17.87
N LEU A 51 -12.30 20.51 -18.74
CA LEU A 51 -12.31 20.72 -20.19
C LEU A 51 -13.71 20.72 -20.81
N ARG A 52 -14.64 19.93 -20.25
CA ARG A 52 -16.04 19.87 -20.71
C ARG A 52 -16.91 20.95 -20.10
N GLY A 53 -16.47 21.57 -19.02
CA GLY A 53 -17.20 22.58 -18.29
C GLY A 53 -17.04 23.99 -18.86
N ASP A 54 -17.72 24.93 -18.19
CA ASP A 54 -17.93 26.30 -18.65
C ASP A 54 -16.64 27.10 -18.88
N VAL A 55 -15.54 26.72 -18.24
CA VAL A 55 -14.22 27.37 -18.40
C VAL A 55 -13.70 27.20 -19.84
N CYS A 56 -13.98 26.06 -20.50
CA CYS A 56 -13.47 25.78 -21.83
C CYS A 56 -14.53 25.72 -22.93
N SER A 57 -15.81 25.64 -22.56
CA SER A 57 -16.95 25.71 -23.48
C SER A 57 -17.62 27.08 -23.54
N GLY A 58 -17.38 27.95 -22.56
CA GLY A 58 -17.99 29.27 -22.46
C GLY A 58 -17.41 30.31 -23.44
N GLN A 59 -18.15 31.39 -23.66
CA GLN A 59 -17.63 32.60 -24.31
C GLN A 59 -17.11 33.54 -23.23
N PRO A 60 -15.78 33.59 -22.96
CA PRO A 60 -15.23 34.53 -21.99
C PRO A 60 -15.43 35.98 -22.46
N SER A 61 -15.46 36.91 -21.50
CA SER A 61 -15.41 38.33 -21.79
C SER A 61 -14.11 38.66 -22.57
N ALA A 62 -14.12 39.71 -23.39
CA ALA A 62 -12.95 40.07 -24.20
C ALA A 62 -11.69 40.37 -23.36
N ASN A 63 -11.85 40.76 -22.09
CA ASN A 63 -10.74 41.01 -21.17
C ASN A 63 -10.16 39.72 -20.56
N ASP A 64 -10.97 38.66 -20.42
CA ASP A 64 -10.55 37.44 -19.72
C ASP A 64 -10.14 36.31 -20.68
N GLN A 65 -10.28 36.52 -22.00
CA GLN A 65 -9.97 35.52 -23.04
C GLN A 65 -8.60 34.87 -22.88
N THR A 66 -7.59 35.63 -22.44
CA THR A 66 -6.23 35.12 -22.23
C THR A 66 -6.11 34.17 -21.05
N GLU A 67 -6.78 34.47 -19.94
CA GLU A 67 -6.74 33.66 -18.72
C GLU A 67 -7.50 32.34 -18.91
N TYR A 68 -8.69 32.41 -19.51
CA TYR A 68 -9.48 31.22 -19.85
C TYR A 68 -8.74 30.32 -20.85
N HIS A 69 -8.07 30.91 -21.85
CA HIS A 69 -7.25 30.12 -22.78
C HIS A 69 -6.09 29.42 -22.07
N GLN A 70 -5.35 30.12 -21.20
CA GLN A 70 -4.26 29.54 -20.42
C GLN A 70 -4.75 28.42 -19.50
N ALA A 71 -5.90 28.60 -18.86
CA ALA A 71 -6.56 27.59 -18.04
C ALA A 71 -6.87 26.32 -18.83
N CYS A 72 -7.54 26.46 -19.98
CA CYS A 72 -7.90 25.34 -20.84
C CYS A 72 -6.69 24.61 -21.41
N MET A 73 -5.64 25.34 -21.75
CA MET A 73 -4.38 24.73 -22.20
C MET A 73 -3.72 23.93 -21.08
N TRP A 74 -3.79 24.41 -19.83
CA TRP A 74 -3.30 23.65 -18.69
C TRP A 74 -4.13 22.38 -18.46
N TYR A 75 -5.46 22.45 -18.41
CA TYR A 75 -6.30 21.25 -18.27
C TYR A 75 -6.09 20.24 -19.40
N LEU A 76 -5.94 20.71 -20.64
CA LEU A 76 -5.67 19.85 -21.80
C LEU A 76 -4.32 19.16 -21.68
N THR A 77 -3.29 19.90 -21.25
CA THR A 77 -1.95 19.35 -21.06
C THR A 77 -1.96 18.31 -19.94
N THR A 78 -2.61 18.60 -18.81
CA THR A 78 -2.80 17.66 -17.71
C THR A 78 -3.54 16.40 -18.17
N ALA A 79 -4.67 16.53 -18.87
CA ALA A 79 -5.42 15.38 -19.38
C ALA A 79 -4.59 14.50 -20.34
N LYS A 80 -3.79 15.13 -21.21
CA LYS A 80 -2.90 14.43 -22.15
C LYS A 80 -1.78 13.68 -21.42
N THR A 81 -1.16 14.30 -20.42
CA THR A 81 -0.11 13.67 -19.60
C THR A 81 -0.60 12.37 -18.96
N PHE A 82 -1.88 12.28 -18.62
CA PHE A 82 -2.47 11.11 -17.97
C PHE A 82 -3.11 10.09 -18.94
N LYS A 83 -3.30 10.43 -20.21
CA LYS A 83 -4.07 9.61 -21.17
C LYS A 83 -3.42 8.26 -21.49
N ASP A 84 -2.11 8.26 -21.73
CA ASP A 84 -1.37 7.09 -22.21
C ASP A 84 -0.51 6.45 -21.11
N VAL A 85 -0.77 6.81 -19.85
CA VAL A 85 -0.01 6.32 -18.70
C VAL A 85 -0.73 5.11 -18.11
N ASP A 86 0.00 4.01 -17.99
CA ASP A 86 -0.48 2.85 -17.26
C ASP A 86 -0.37 3.10 -15.75
N PHE A 87 -1.51 3.40 -15.11
CA PHE A 87 -1.57 3.65 -13.66
C PHE A 87 -1.24 2.42 -12.82
N SER A 88 -1.38 1.20 -13.37
CA SER A 88 -1.06 -0.03 -12.64
C SER A 88 0.43 -0.11 -12.29
N LEU A 89 1.30 0.55 -13.08
CA LEU A 89 2.75 0.61 -12.88
C LEU A 89 3.19 1.64 -11.83
N LEU A 90 2.27 2.43 -11.26
CA LEU A 90 2.56 3.47 -10.26
C LEU A 90 3.74 4.39 -10.68
N PRO A 91 3.57 5.18 -11.76
CA PRO A 91 4.59 6.10 -12.28
C PRO A 91 5.07 7.13 -11.25
N SER A 92 6.15 7.86 -11.54
CA SER A 92 6.62 8.92 -10.64
C SER A 92 5.68 10.13 -10.69
N ALA A 93 5.34 10.73 -9.54
CA ALA A 93 4.57 11.98 -9.53
C ALA A 93 5.28 13.07 -10.36
N SER A 94 6.61 13.11 -10.35
CA SER A 94 7.42 14.06 -11.12
C SER A 94 7.19 14.02 -12.63
N THR A 95 6.80 12.87 -13.18
CA THR A 95 6.48 12.71 -14.61
C THR A 95 5.06 13.15 -14.96
N LEU A 96 4.22 13.32 -13.95
CA LEU A 96 2.80 13.67 -14.08
C LEU A 96 2.52 15.13 -13.72
N THR A 97 3.47 15.82 -13.09
CA THR A 97 3.33 17.23 -12.72
C THR A 97 3.33 18.12 -13.96
N VAL A 98 2.26 18.90 -14.12
CA VAL A 98 2.16 19.95 -15.14
C VAL A 98 2.16 21.31 -14.44
N PRO A 99 3.13 22.20 -14.69
CA PRO A 99 3.19 23.50 -14.03
C PRO A 99 1.97 24.34 -14.41
N ALA A 100 1.26 24.85 -13.40
CA ALA A 100 0.11 25.72 -13.60
C ALA A 100 0.57 27.16 -13.87
N PRO A 101 -0.07 27.88 -14.81
CA PRO A 101 0.09 29.33 -14.94
C PRO A 101 -0.39 30.06 -13.67
N ASP A 102 0.26 31.17 -13.35
CA ASP A 102 -0.06 32.01 -12.18
C ASP A 102 -1.26 32.92 -12.51
N ILE A 103 -2.47 32.34 -12.47
CA ILE A 103 -3.73 33.03 -12.71
C ILE A 103 -4.75 32.66 -11.62
N GLU A 104 -5.56 33.63 -11.18
CA GLU A 104 -6.52 33.47 -10.08
C GLU A 104 -7.51 32.32 -10.35
N LEU A 105 -7.92 32.18 -11.62
CA LEU A 105 -8.83 31.11 -12.08
C LEU A 105 -8.31 29.69 -11.81
N LEU A 106 -6.99 29.50 -11.72
CA LEU A 106 -6.34 28.20 -11.50
C LEU A 106 -5.81 28.00 -10.09
N GLU A 107 -5.86 29.00 -9.21
CA GLU A 107 -5.22 28.91 -7.91
C GLU A 107 -5.76 27.70 -7.12
N SER A 108 -7.08 27.58 -7.01
CA SER A 108 -7.71 26.46 -6.30
C SER A 108 -7.47 25.10 -6.97
N ASP A 109 -7.58 25.05 -8.29
CA ASP A 109 -7.48 23.81 -9.07
C ASP A 109 -6.04 23.29 -9.11
N SER A 110 -5.06 24.18 -9.22
CA SER A 110 -3.64 23.82 -9.16
C SER A 110 -3.23 23.34 -7.77
N VAL A 111 -3.73 23.96 -6.70
CA VAL A 111 -3.54 23.49 -5.32
C VAL A 111 -4.14 22.10 -5.12
N TRP A 112 -5.34 21.86 -5.65
CA TRP A 112 -5.99 20.55 -5.58
C TRP A 112 -5.20 19.47 -6.32
N VAL A 113 -4.81 19.71 -7.58
CA VAL A 113 -4.01 18.75 -8.37
C VAL A 113 -2.67 18.44 -7.70
N ASN A 114 -1.96 19.46 -7.22
CA ASN A 114 -0.69 19.27 -6.50
C ASN A 114 -0.90 18.52 -5.17
N GLY A 115 -1.99 18.80 -4.46
CA GLY A 115 -2.37 18.08 -3.25
C GLY A 115 -2.60 16.59 -3.51
N MET A 116 -3.32 16.27 -4.58
CA MET A 116 -3.59 14.89 -4.99
C MET A 116 -2.32 14.17 -5.46
N LEU A 117 -1.44 14.83 -6.22
CA LEU A 117 -0.14 14.27 -6.62
C LEU A 117 0.76 13.98 -5.41
N ASN A 118 0.78 14.86 -4.40
CA ASN A 118 1.51 14.62 -3.16
C ASN A 118 0.90 13.46 -2.36
N GLN A 119 -0.43 13.37 -2.31
CA GLN A 119 -1.10 12.23 -1.68
C GLN A 119 -0.79 10.92 -2.39
N TYR A 120 -0.80 10.92 -3.72
CA TYR A 120 -0.38 9.79 -4.54
C TYR A 120 1.04 9.34 -4.19
N GLU A 121 2.00 10.25 -4.13
CA GLU A 121 3.39 9.92 -3.80
C GLU A 121 3.52 9.32 -2.39
N LYS A 122 2.73 9.81 -1.42
CA LYS A 122 2.66 9.20 -0.08
C LYS A 122 2.10 7.77 -0.13
N GLN A 123 1.02 7.54 -0.88
CA GLN A 123 0.41 6.21 -1.03
C GLN A 123 1.35 5.24 -1.76
N LYS A 124 2.02 5.70 -2.83
CA LYS A 124 3.05 4.93 -3.54
C LYS A 124 4.19 4.52 -2.61
N ASN A 125 4.68 5.44 -1.77
CA ASN A 125 5.72 5.13 -0.79
C ASN A 125 5.26 4.15 0.29
N GLN A 126 3.98 4.19 0.68
CA GLN A 126 3.39 3.19 1.57
C GLN A 126 3.34 1.82 0.89
N TYR A 127 2.82 1.75 -0.34
CA TYR A 127 2.80 0.54 -1.15
C TYR A 127 4.20 -0.10 -1.28
N ILE A 128 5.23 0.69 -1.60
CA ILE A 128 6.61 0.18 -1.71
C ILE A 128 7.05 -0.44 -0.36
N LYS A 129 6.80 0.24 0.76
CA LYS A 129 7.15 -0.29 2.09
C LYS A 129 6.39 -1.57 2.43
N THR A 130 5.10 -1.65 2.11
CA THR A 130 4.27 -2.82 2.39
C THR A 130 4.70 -4.00 1.52
N ARG A 131 4.99 -3.76 0.23
CA ARG A 131 5.53 -4.76 -0.70
C ARG A 131 6.91 -5.26 -0.26
N ASP A 132 7.79 -4.37 0.18
CA ASP A 132 9.10 -4.76 0.69
C ASP A 132 8.99 -5.56 2.00
N ALA A 133 7.95 -5.30 2.82
CA ALA A 133 7.64 -6.09 4.00
C ALA A 133 7.03 -7.47 3.69
N GLN A 134 6.45 -7.68 2.49
CA GLN A 134 6.02 -9.00 2.03
C GLN A 134 7.19 -9.90 1.63
N LEU A 135 8.31 -9.32 1.17
CA LEU A 135 9.52 -10.06 0.83
C LEU A 135 10.11 -10.65 2.11
N LYS A 136 9.69 -11.88 2.43
CA LYS A 136 10.17 -12.67 3.57
C LYS A 136 11.70 -12.60 3.60
N GLN A 137 12.26 -12.20 4.74
CA GLN A 137 13.70 -12.37 4.92
C GLN A 137 14.03 -13.87 4.86
N PRO A 138 15.19 -14.29 4.31
CA PRO A 138 15.52 -15.71 4.16
C PRO A 138 15.55 -16.49 5.48
N ILE A 139 15.66 -15.79 6.62
CA ILE A 139 15.55 -16.36 7.96
C ILE A 139 14.09 -16.66 8.35
N GLU A 140 13.13 -15.83 7.93
CA GLU A 140 11.70 -16.06 8.21
C GLU A 140 11.15 -17.28 7.46
N SER A 141 11.65 -17.59 6.26
CA SER A 141 11.24 -18.80 5.53
C SER A 141 11.71 -20.08 6.22
N LEU A 142 12.91 -20.06 6.82
CA LEU A 142 13.42 -21.17 7.62
C LEU A 142 12.59 -21.38 8.89
N PHE A 143 12.30 -20.30 9.62
CA PHE A 143 11.43 -20.37 10.80
C PHE A 143 10.02 -20.82 10.46
N TRP A 144 9.49 -20.43 9.31
CA TRP A 144 8.20 -20.89 8.81
C TRP A 144 8.19 -22.40 8.53
N TYR A 145 9.21 -22.92 7.85
CA TYR A 145 9.29 -24.36 7.55
C TYR A 145 9.43 -25.20 8.83
N VAL A 146 10.21 -24.72 9.80
CA VAL A 146 10.57 -25.48 11.00
C VAL A 146 9.55 -25.31 12.14
N SER A 147 8.81 -24.19 12.18
CA SER A 147 7.85 -23.85 13.24
C SER A 147 6.82 -24.96 13.55
N PRO A 148 6.11 -25.56 12.57
CA PRO A 148 5.10 -26.58 12.84
C PRO A 148 5.69 -27.81 13.54
N TYR A 149 6.90 -28.19 13.13
CA TYR A 149 7.61 -29.32 13.71
C TYR A 149 8.04 -29.04 15.15
N LEU A 150 8.51 -27.81 15.45
CA LEU A 150 8.90 -27.43 16.82
C LEU A 150 7.70 -27.39 17.77
N VAL A 151 6.53 -26.93 17.31
CA VAL A 151 5.29 -26.94 18.11
C VAL A 151 4.87 -28.37 18.43
N CYS A 152 4.85 -29.26 17.42
CA CYS A 152 4.55 -30.68 17.62
C CYS A 152 5.56 -31.34 18.58
N PHE A 153 6.85 -31.01 18.48
CA PHE A 153 7.88 -31.52 19.36
C PHE A 153 7.69 -31.04 20.81
N ALA A 154 7.32 -29.77 21.01
CA ALA A 154 7.05 -29.21 22.33
C ALA A 154 5.82 -29.87 23.00
N ILE A 155 4.75 -30.12 22.23
CA ILE A 155 3.56 -30.83 22.71
C ILE A 155 3.91 -32.29 23.07
N ALA A 156 4.67 -32.97 22.21
CA ALA A 156 5.12 -34.35 22.45
C ALA A 156 6.00 -34.46 23.71
N LEU A 157 6.92 -33.52 23.92
CA LEU A 157 7.75 -33.46 25.13
C LEU A 157 6.91 -33.24 26.39
N ARG A 158 5.89 -32.38 26.33
CA ARG A 158 5.00 -32.14 27.47
C ARG A 158 4.14 -33.36 27.78
N LEU A 159 3.56 -34.00 26.76
CA LEU A 159 2.75 -35.22 26.92
C LEU A 159 3.59 -36.36 27.49
N THR A 160 4.79 -36.59 26.96
CA THR A 160 5.68 -37.66 27.45
C THR A 160 6.12 -37.42 28.90
N LYS A 161 6.44 -36.17 29.27
CA LYS A 161 6.76 -35.83 30.66
C LYS A 161 5.58 -36.11 31.61
N VAL A 162 4.39 -35.57 31.32
CA VAL A 162 3.20 -35.76 32.17
C VAL A 162 2.84 -37.24 32.28
N THR A 163 2.97 -38.00 31.19
CA THR A 163 2.69 -39.45 31.20
C THR A 163 3.71 -40.21 32.05
N ALA A 164 4.99 -39.80 32.04
CA ALA A 164 6.02 -40.39 32.88
C ALA A 164 5.82 -40.07 34.37
N GLU A 165 5.45 -38.83 34.70
CA GLU A 165 5.11 -38.41 36.07
C GLU A 165 3.92 -39.21 36.62
N LEU A 166 2.83 -39.33 35.85
CA LEU A 166 1.66 -40.13 36.24
C LEU A 166 2.00 -41.62 36.43
N LYS A 167 2.91 -42.18 35.63
CA LYS A 167 3.33 -43.59 35.75
C LYS A 167 4.21 -43.83 36.98
N LEU A 168 5.08 -42.86 37.32
CA LEU A 168 5.88 -42.88 38.53
C LEU A 168 5.02 -42.80 39.79
N ASP A 169 4.08 -41.85 39.85
CA ASP A 169 3.16 -41.70 40.99
C ASP A 169 2.34 -42.98 41.23
N LYS A 170 1.88 -43.62 40.15
CA LYS A 170 1.10 -44.86 40.21
C LYS A 170 1.93 -46.09 40.59
N SER A 171 3.25 -46.03 40.47
CA SER A 171 4.17 -47.09 40.89
C SER A 171 4.70 -46.92 42.33
N SER A 172 4.52 -45.73 42.90
CA SER A 172 4.89 -45.40 44.28
C SER A 172 3.73 -45.50 45.29
N GLN A 173 2.53 -45.82 44.83
CA GLN A 173 1.38 -46.26 45.65
C GLN A 173 1.31 -47.78 45.69
#